data_AF-A0A8T2STH1-F1
#
_entry.id   AF-A0A8T2STH1-F1
#
_cell.length_a   1.000
_cell.length_b   1.000
_cell.length_c   1.000
_cell.angle_alpha   90.00
_cell.angle_beta   90.00
_cell.angle_gamma   90.00
#
_symmetry.space_group_name_H-M   'P 1'
#
loop_
_entity.id
_entity.type
_entity.pdbx_description
1 polymer ?
#
loop_
_entity_poly.entity_id
_entity_poly.type
_entity_poly.pdbx_seq_one_letter_code
_entity_poly.pdbx_strand_id
1 'polypeptide(L)'
;MSWMRVLQMVLSALLAGCLWWRSKHSTPNQLQDQEGLLFFIGVFWGYFPLFTAIFTFPLERPILTKERATDMYRLSAYFMARTLSDLPIELGLAVIFIIIIYFMTNLRHGFLPFMYTTLAVCLDVMASQGVGFCIGAAIMDVQKASTFASVIVLAFMLAGGYFVQHIPPFIGWVKYISFQSHTYKILSYIQYDNAKLRGLHGGPTKSVLALAIMVVAYRVVAYTALRRMKISA
;
A
#
# COMPACT_ATOMS: atom_id res chain seq x y z
N MET A 1 17.31 15.39 1.92
CA MET A 1 16.17 14.79 1.21
C MET A 1 15.07 14.26 2.13
N SER A 2 15.36 13.79 3.35
CA SER A 2 14.33 13.23 4.26
C SER A 2 13.29 14.25 4.77
N TRP A 3 13.68 15.50 5.03
CA TRP A 3 12.77 16.53 5.55
C TRP A 3 11.64 16.89 4.56
N MET A 4 11.91 16.85 3.26
CA MET A 4 10.92 17.13 2.22
C MET A 4 9.83 16.07 2.16
N ARG A 5 10.19 14.79 2.38
CA ARG A 5 9.22 13.70 2.46
C ARG A 5 8.32 13.84 3.68
N VAL A 6 8.92 14.14 4.84
CA VAL A 6 8.14 14.39 6.07
C VAL A 6 7.18 15.56 5.88
N LEU A 7 7.66 16.68 5.33
CA LEU A 7 6.83 17.85 5.07
C LEU A 7 5.69 17.55 4.09
N GLN A 8 5.95 16.83 2.99
CA GLN A 8 4.91 16.40 2.05
C GLN A 8 3.85 15.55 2.76
N MET A 9 4.25 14.58 3.60
CA MET A 9 3.32 13.72 4.33
C MET A 9 2.47 14.50 5.33
N VAL A 10 3.09 15.43 6.08
CA VAL A 10 2.37 16.28 7.03
C VAL A 10 1.38 17.18 6.30
N LEU A 11 1.78 17.82 5.20
CA LEU A 11 0.88 18.65 4.40
C LEU A 11 -0.28 17.85 3.81
N SER A 12 -0.02 16.66 3.24
CA SER A 12 -1.08 15.79 2.73
C SER A 12 -2.04 15.33 3.85
N ALA A 13 -1.52 15.01 5.04
CA ALA A 13 -2.33 14.63 6.19
C ALA A 13 -3.21 15.78 6.67
N LEU A 14 -2.65 17.00 6.76
CA LEU A 14 -3.39 18.20 7.17
C LEU A 14 -4.46 18.57 6.15
N LEU A 15 -4.13 18.55 4.85
CA LEU A 15 -5.09 18.82 3.78
C LEU A 15 -6.26 17.83 3.83
N ALA A 16 -5.97 16.53 3.91
CA ALA A 16 -7.01 15.52 4.04
C ALA A 16 -7.80 15.67 5.36
N GLY A 17 -7.12 15.92 6.47
CA GLY A 17 -7.76 16.16 7.77
C GLY A 17 -8.69 17.37 7.78
N CYS A 18 -8.35 18.44 7.04
CA CYS A 18 -9.19 19.62 6.86
C CYS A 18 -10.41 19.33 5.96
N LEU A 19 -10.23 18.57 4.87
CA LEU A 19 -11.33 18.23 3.96
C LEU A 19 -12.38 17.33 4.63
N TRP A 20 -11.95 16.36 5.44
CA TRP A 20 -12.84 15.46 6.19
C TRP A 20 -12.98 15.84 7.66
N TRP A 21 -12.92 17.14 7.96
CA TRP A 21 -12.92 17.65 9.33
C TRP A 21 -14.14 17.16 10.12
N ARG A 22 -13.89 16.47 11.24
CA ARG A 22 -14.93 15.92 12.14
C ARG A 22 -16.05 15.19 11.39
N SER A 23 -15.67 14.19 10.60
CA SER A 23 -16.59 13.34 9.88
C SER A 23 -17.60 12.67 10.84
N LYS A 24 -18.87 12.63 10.41
CA LYS A 24 -19.98 12.01 11.15
C LYS A 24 -20.55 10.86 10.31
N HIS A 25 -21.23 9.91 10.95
CA HIS A 25 -21.86 8.76 10.27
C HIS A 25 -23.38 8.70 10.46
N SER A 26 -24.01 9.81 10.85
CA SER A 26 -25.44 9.84 11.22
C SER A 26 -26.36 9.87 10.00
N THR A 27 -25.93 10.50 8.90
CA THR A 27 -26.70 10.61 7.65
C THR A 27 -26.02 9.79 6.54
N PRO A 28 -26.75 9.18 5.60
CA PRO A 28 -26.17 8.41 4.49
C PRO A 28 -25.08 9.16 3.69
N ASN A 29 -25.24 10.47 3.47
CA ASN A 29 -24.24 11.27 2.77
C ASN A 29 -22.93 11.39 3.56
N GLN A 30 -23.02 11.67 4.87
CA GLN A 30 -21.82 11.81 5.71
C GLN A 30 -21.07 10.49 5.87
N LEU A 31 -21.81 9.39 5.87
CA LEU A 31 -21.25 8.05 5.87
C LEU A 31 -20.48 7.76 4.58
N GLN A 32 -21.03 8.14 3.42
CA GLN A 32 -20.33 8.02 2.14
C GLN A 32 -19.04 8.85 2.13
N ASP A 33 -19.07 10.06 2.70
CA ASP A 33 -17.87 10.89 2.85
C ASP A 33 -16.81 10.18 3.72
N GLN A 34 -17.22 9.57 4.83
CA GLN A 34 -16.33 8.82 5.72
C GLN A 34 -15.79 7.54 5.07
N GLU A 35 -16.57 6.85 4.25
CA GLU A 35 -16.08 5.74 3.42
C GLU A 35 -15.07 6.20 2.38
N GLY A 36 -15.29 7.36 1.77
CA GLY A 36 -14.34 8.03 0.87
C GLY A 36 -13.02 8.34 1.57
N LEU A 37 -13.05 8.81 2.83
CA LEU A 37 -11.86 9.01 3.65
C LEU A 37 -11.07 7.71 3.87
N LEU A 38 -11.75 6.62 4.28
CA LEU A 38 -11.09 5.33 4.51
C LEU A 38 -10.47 4.78 3.22
N PHE A 39 -11.18 4.96 2.10
CA PHE A 39 -10.66 4.58 0.79
C PHE A 39 -9.44 5.42 0.39
N PHE A 40 -9.49 6.74 0.61
CA PHE A 40 -8.37 7.65 0.36
C PHE A 40 -7.12 7.28 1.17
N ILE A 41 -7.27 6.97 2.46
CA ILE A 41 -6.17 6.52 3.33
C ILE A 41 -5.48 5.30 2.72
N GLY A 42 -6.26 4.28 2.31
CA GLY A 42 -5.72 3.09 1.65
C GLY A 42 -5.04 3.42 0.32
N VAL A 43 -5.67 4.22 -0.54
CA VAL A 43 -5.10 4.58 -1.85
C VAL A 43 -3.77 5.33 -1.70
N PHE A 44 -3.72 6.30 -0.79
CA PHE A 44 -2.54 7.11 -0.56
C PHE A 44 -1.34 6.25 -0.10
N TRP A 45 -1.56 5.38 0.89
CA TRP A 45 -0.53 4.48 1.42
C TRP A 45 -0.28 3.24 0.56
N GLY A 46 -1.18 2.94 -0.35
CA GLY A 46 -0.99 1.93 -1.39
C GLY A 46 -0.12 2.41 -2.55
N TYR A 47 -0.15 3.70 -2.88
CA TYR A 47 0.52 4.21 -4.08
C TYR A 47 1.87 4.83 -3.78
N PHE A 48 1.98 5.58 -2.69
CA PHE A 48 3.23 6.24 -2.31
C PHE A 48 4.42 5.27 -2.23
N PRO A 49 4.39 4.20 -1.39
CA PRO A 49 5.49 3.24 -1.30
C PRO A 49 5.66 2.37 -2.56
N LEU A 50 4.60 2.18 -3.35
CA LEU A 50 4.70 1.46 -4.62
C LEU A 50 5.58 2.23 -5.62
N PHE A 51 5.36 3.53 -5.77
CA PHE A 51 6.16 4.37 -6.67
C PHE A 51 7.58 4.61 -6.17
N THR A 52 7.82 4.68 -4.86
CA THR A 52 9.20 4.73 -4.34
C THR A 52 9.96 3.43 -4.64
N ALA A 53 9.30 2.27 -4.48
CA ALA A 53 9.92 0.97 -4.70
C ALA A 53 10.22 0.68 -6.18
N ILE A 54 9.38 1.11 -7.11
CA ILE A 54 9.56 0.85 -8.56
C ILE A 54 10.91 1.37 -9.07
N PHE A 55 11.34 2.53 -8.60
CA PHE A 55 12.56 3.16 -9.10
C PHE A 55 13.83 2.58 -8.50
N THR A 56 13.73 1.79 -7.43
CA THR A 56 14.91 1.29 -6.70
C THR A 56 15.82 0.44 -7.59
N PHE A 57 15.31 -0.66 -8.17
CA PHE A 57 16.17 -1.57 -8.93
C PHE A 57 16.65 -1.03 -10.28
N PRO A 58 15.82 -0.32 -11.08
CA PRO A 58 16.30 0.28 -12.33
C PRO A 58 17.44 1.29 -12.10
N LEU A 59 17.38 2.08 -11.01
CA LEU A 59 18.42 3.05 -10.68
C LEU A 59 19.69 2.39 -10.11
N GLU A 60 19.55 1.32 -9.34
CA GLU A 60 20.69 0.64 -8.70
C GLU A 60 21.33 -0.44 -9.60
N ARG A 61 20.66 -0.82 -10.70
CA ARG A 61 21.14 -1.80 -11.69
C ARG A 61 22.62 -1.67 -12.08
N PRO A 62 23.17 -0.50 -12.46
CA PRO A 62 24.56 -0.40 -12.90
C PRO A 62 25.54 -0.71 -11.77
N ILE A 63 25.21 -0.35 -10.53
CA ILE A 63 26.02 -0.65 -9.35
C ILE A 63 25.92 -2.15 -9.06
N LEU A 64 24.70 -2.66 -8.94
CA LEU A 64 24.42 -4.09 -8.69
C LEU A 64 25.13 -5.03 -9.67
N THR A 65 25.18 -4.65 -10.95
CA THR A 65 25.82 -5.49 -11.99
C THR A 65 27.33 -5.54 -11.77
N LYS A 66 27.96 -4.42 -11.40
CA LYS A 66 29.40 -4.36 -11.09
C LYS A 66 29.74 -5.14 -9.82
N GLU A 67 28.98 -4.95 -8.75
CA GLU A 67 29.24 -5.59 -7.46
C GLU A 67 28.99 -7.10 -7.49
N ARG A 68 28.09 -7.57 -8.36
CA ARG A 68 27.86 -8.99 -8.61
C ARG A 68 28.92 -9.62 -9.51
N ALA A 69 29.54 -8.85 -10.41
CA ALA A 69 30.65 -9.35 -11.22
C ALA A 69 31.91 -9.61 -10.39
N THR A 70 32.07 -8.90 -9.27
CA THR A 70 33.17 -9.07 -8.32
C THR A 70 32.82 -9.95 -7.11
N ASP A 71 31.64 -10.58 -7.11
CA ASP A 71 31.13 -11.42 -6.01
C ASP A 71 31.23 -10.77 -4.61
N MET A 72 31.07 -9.45 -4.52
CA MET A 72 31.21 -8.72 -3.25
C MET A 72 30.13 -9.10 -2.22
N TYR A 73 28.92 -9.43 -2.65
CA TYR A 73 27.85 -9.92 -1.77
C TYR A 73 26.79 -10.73 -2.52
N ARG A 74 26.07 -11.58 -1.76
CA ARG A 74 24.95 -12.38 -2.29
C ARG A 74 23.74 -11.49 -2.58
N LEU A 75 23.05 -11.74 -3.70
CA LEU A 75 21.83 -11.02 -4.08
C LEU A 75 20.74 -11.06 -3.00
N SER A 76 20.65 -12.15 -2.25
CA SER A 76 19.72 -12.29 -1.11
C SER A 76 20.06 -11.34 0.04
N ALA A 77 21.35 -11.14 0.33
CA ALA A 77 21.80 -10.23 1.38
C ALA A 77 21.46 -8.78 1.02
N TYR A 78 21.70 -8.38 -0.24
CA TYR A 78 21.28 -7.07 -0.74
C TYR A 78 19.76 -6.86 -0.67
N PHE A 79 18.97 -7.81 -1.17
CA PHE A 79 17.50 -7.66 -1.18
C PHE A 79 16.90 -7.57 0.23
N MET A 80 17.45 -8.34 1.19
CA MET A 80 17.06 -8.24 2.60
C MET A 80 17.51 -6.93 3.21
N ALA A 81 18.77 -6.52 3.03
CA ALA A 81 19.27 -5.24 3.54
C ALA A 81 18.43 -4.07 3.02
N ARG A 82 18.08 -4.08 1.73
CA ARG A 82 17.25 -3.04 1.12
C ARG A 82 15.82 -3.03 1.68
N THR A 83 15.22 -4.20 1.83
CA THR A 83 13.88 -4.29 2.41
C THR A 83 13.87 -3.77 3.85
N LEU A 84 14.86 -4.15 4.67
CA LEU A 84 14.94 -3.71 6.06
C LEU A 84 15.33 -2.24 6.21
N SER A 85 16.10 -1.65 5.28
CA SER A 85 16.50 -0.24 5.36
C SER A 85 15.34 0.71 5.08
N ASP A 86 14.46 0.35 4.16
CA ASP A 86 13.40 1.24 3.69
C ASP A 86 12.16 1.19 4.61
N LEU A 87 11.88 0.01 5.20
CA LEU A 87 10.70 -0.23 6.03
C LEU A 87 10.54 0.75 7.21
N PRO A 88 11.55 1.03 8.06
CA PRO A 88 11.37 1.89 9.23
C PRO A 88 10.93 3.31 8.88
N ILE A 89 11.46 3.85 7.78
CA ILE A 89 11.15 5.21 7.34
C ILE A 89 9.73 5.27 6.78
N GLU A 90 9.34 4.33 5.92
CA GLU A 90 7.99 4.31 5.33
C GLU A 90 6.91 4.07 6.39
N LEU A 91 7.14 3.15 7.32
CA LEU A 91 6.22 2.89 8.44
C LEU A 91 6.14 4.07 9.41
N GLY A 92 7.27 4.73 9.71
CA GLY A 92 7.28 5.93 10.54
C GLY A 92 6.44 7.06 9.94
N LEU A 93 6.56 7.29 8.63
CA LEU A 93 5.74 8.27 7.91
C LEU A 93 4.25 7.90 7.93
N ALA A 94 3.92 6.61 7.78
CA ALA A 94 2.55 6.11 7.87
C ALA A 94 1.92 6.36 9.23
N VAL A 95 2.66 6.08 10.30
CA VAL A 95 2.20 6.32 11.67
C VAL A 95 1.95 7.81 11.91
N ILE A 96 2.86 8.70 11.50
CA ILE A 96 2.68 10.16 11.65
C ILE A 96 1.43 10.64 10.90
N PHE A 97 1.24 10.20 9.65
CA PHE A 97 0.07 10.55 8.85
C PHE A 97 -1.23 10.09 9.51
N ILE A 98 -1.27 8.84 10.00
CA ILE A 98 -2.46 8.28 10.63
C ILE A 98 -2.79 8.99 11.94
N ILE A 99 -1.78 9.33 12.75
CA ILE A 99 -2.00 10.12 13.97
C ILE A 99 -2.73 11.42 13.63
N ILE A 100 -2.23 12.20 12.67
CA ILE A 100 -2.84 13.49 12.31
C ILE A 100 -4.27 13.29 11.80
N ILE A 101 -4.46 12.42 10.80
CA ILE A 101 -5.77 12.28 10.14
C ILE A 101 -6.82 11.68 11.08
N TYR A 102 -6.44 10.73 11.94
CA TYR A 102 -7.39 10.05 12.83
C TYR A 102 -7.99 11.02 13.85
N PHE A 103 -7.16 11.88 14.44
CA PHE A 103 -7.62 12.88 15.41
C PHE A 103 -8.39 14.04 14.75
N MET A 104 -8.01 14.47 13.54
CA MET A 104 -8.74 15.55 12.83
C MET A 104 -10.11 15.11 12.30
N THR A 105 -10.21 13.88 11.80
CA THR A 105 -11.43 13.37 11.14
C THR A 105 -12.43 12.75 12.11
N ASN A 106 -12.07 12.62 13.39
CA ASN A 106 -12.96 12.15 14.46
C ASN A 106 -13.50 10.72 14.21
N LEU A 107 -12.62 9.83 13.73
CA LEU A 107 -12.90 8.40 13.55
C LEU A 107 -13.24 7.72 14.89
N ARG A 108 -13.67 6.44 14.87
CA ARG A 108 -14.14 5.71 16.06
C ARG A 108 -13.20 5.88 17.25
N HIS A 109 -13.68 6.46 18.33
CA HIS A 109 -12.85 6.69 19.51
C HIS A 109 -12.51 5.36 20.19
N GLY A 110 -11.24 5.19 20.54
CA GLY A 110 -10.76 4.02 21.27
C GLY A 110 -9.33 3.67 20.87
N PHE A 111 -8.57 3.16 21.85
CA PHE A 111 -7.19 2.74 21.61
C PHE A 111 -7.10 1.56 20.64
N LEU A 112 -8.00 0.57 20.76
CA LEU A 112 -8.01 -0.61 19.90
C LEU A 112 -8.33 -0.28 18.43
N PRO A 113 -9.41 0.46 18.09
CA PRO A 113 -9.66 0.87 16.70
C PRO A 113 -8.54 1.68 16.07
N PHE A 114 -7.89 2.56 16.84
CA PHE A 114 -6.73 3.31 16.40
C PHE A 114 -5.55 2.39 16.08
N MET A 115 -5.18 1.51 17.01
CA MET A 115 -4.09 0.54 16.80
C MET A 115 -4.35 -0.39 15.60
N TYR A 116 -5.56 -0.92 15.45
CA TYR A 116 -5.90 -1.76 14.31
C TYR A 116 -5.86 -0.99 12.99
N THR A 117 -6.28 0.27 12.98
CA THR A 117 -6.20 1.14 11.78
C THR A 117 -4.75 1.37 11.39
N THR A 118 -3.89 1.72 12.35
CA THR A 118 -2.45 1.91 12.11
C THR A 118 -1.80 0.63 11.59
N LEU A 119 -2.07 -0.52 12.21
CA LEU A 119 -1.51 -1.81 11.77
C LEU A 119 -2.00 -2.21 10.38
N ALA A 120 -3.27 -1.97 10.05
CA ALA A 120 -3.81 -2.25 8.73
C ALA A 120 -3.11 -1.43 7.64
N VAL A 121 -2.86 -0.14 7.92
CA VAL A 121 -2.14 0.75 7.00
C VAL A 121 -0.67 0.34 6.89
N CYS A 122 -0.02 -0.04 7.99
CA CYS A 122 1.36 -0.57 7.94
C CYS A 122 1.45 -1.83 7.05
N LEU A 123 0.49 -2.75 7.15
CA LEU A 123 0.45 -3.93 6.27
C LEU A 123 0.24 -3.55 4.80
N ASP A 124 -0.61 -2.57 4.54
CA ASP A 124 -0.86 -2.03 3.21
C ASP A 124 0.41 -1.45 2.57
N VAL A 125 1.18 -0.67 3.35
CA VAL A 125 2.48 -0.11 2.94
C VAL A 125 3.46 -1.22 2.57
N MET A 126 3.56 -2.25 3.41
CA MET A 126 4.47 -3.38 3.16
C MET A 126 4.10 -4.16 1.89
N ALA A 127 2.80 -4.36 1.66
CA ALA A 127 2.27 -5.09 0.51
C ALA A 127 2.47 -4.31 -0.80
N SER A 128 2.12 -3.03 -0.81
CA SER A 128 2.27 -2.13 -1.95
C SER A 128 3.73 -1.90 -2.34
N GLN A 129 4.63 -1.72 -1.37
CA GLN A 129 6.07 -1.69 -1.60
C GLN A 129 6.56 -2.99 -2.26
N GLY A 130 6.01 -4.14 -1.86
CA GLY A 130 6.31 -5.43 -2.47
C GLY A 130 5.94 -5.49 -3.96
N VAL A 131 4.76 -4.99 -4.32
CA VAL A 131 4.33 -4.88 -5.74
C VAL A 131 5.26 -3.95 -6.51
N GLY A 132 5.61 -2.79 -5.93
CA GLY A 132 6.55 -1.86 -6.55
C GLY A 132 7.91 -2.50 -6.83
N PHE A 133 8.42 -3.28 -5.87
CA PHE A 133 9.64 -4.08 -6.08
C PHE A 133 9.48 -5.15 -7.15
N CYS A 134 8.32 -5.81 -7.28
CA CYS A 134 8.07 -6.76 -8.37
C CYS A 134 8.17 -6.08 -9.74
N ILE A 135 7.51 -4.93 -9.89
CA ILE A 135 7.49 -4.17 -11.15
C ILE A 135 8.88 -3.64 -11.47
N GLY A 136 9.56 -3.03 -10.48
CA GLY A 136 10.92 -2.52 -10.65
C GLY A 136 11.93 -3.62 -10.99
N ALA A 137 11.76 -4.83 -10.45
CA ALA A 137 12.61 -5.99 -10.73
C ALA A 137 12.34 -6.58 -12.13
N ALA A 138 11.07 -6.57 -12.57
CA ALA A 138 10.67 -7.11 -13.86
C ALA A 138 10.96 -6.15 -15.04
N ILE A 139 10.81 -4.84 -14.83
CA ILE A 139 10.96 -3.81 -15.85
C ILE A 139 12.11 -2.88 -15.46
N MET A 140 13.29 -3.14 -16.01
CA MET A 140 14.55 -2.41 -15.76
C MET A 140 14.65 -1.07 -16.53
N ASP A 141 13.51 -0.43 -16.77
CA ASP A 141 13.36 0.85 -17.47
C ASP A 141 12.35 1.70 -16.69
N VAL A 142 12.79 2.86 -16.22
CA VAL A 142 12.03 3.74 -15.32
C VAL A 142 10.71 4.21 -15.95
N GLN A 143 10.72 4.57 -17.25
CA GLN A 143 9.54 5.10 -17.93
C GLN A 143 8.51 3.99 -18.19
N LYS A 144 8.96 2.82 -18.66
CA LYS A 144 8.09 1.66 -18.87
C LYS A 144 7.50 1.14 -17.56
N ALA A 145 8.33 1.05 -16.51
CA ALA A 145 7.90 0.57 -15.21
C ALA A 145 6.85 1.51 -14.59
N SER A 146 7.06 2.83 -14.67
CA SER A 146 6.08 3.83 -14.19
C SER A 146 4.76 3.76 -14.94
N THR A 147 4.80 3.61 -16.27
CA THR A 147 3.59 3.48 -17.10
C THR A 147 2.82 2.21 -16.79
N PHE A 148 3.52 1.09 -16.59
CA PHE A 148 2.87 -0.17 -16.24
C PHE A 148 2.26 -0.11 -14.82
N ALA A 149 2.98 0.51 -13.89
CA ALA A 149 2.51 0.71 -12.53
C ALA A 149 1.26 1.57 -12.46
N SER A 150 1.19 2.67 -13.21
CA SER A 150 0.00 3.53 -13.22
C SER A 150 -1.26 2.80 -13.69
N VAL A 151 -1.13 1.88 -14.65
CA VAL A 151 -2.23 1.01 -15.10
C VAL A 151 -2.67 0.04 -13.99
N ILE A 152 -1.73 -0.61 -13.29
CA ILE A 152 -2.04 -1.52 -12.17
C ILE A 152 -2.72 -0.76 -11.03
N VAL A 153 -2.16 0.38 -10.66
CA VAL A 153 -2.67 1.30 -9.64
C VAL A 153 -4.11 1.72 -9.98
N LEU A 154 -4.37 2.14 -11.23
CA LEU A 154 -5.71 2.49 -11.68
C LEU A 154 -6.68 1.29 -11.60
N ALA A 155 -6.26 0.11 -12.04
CA ALA A 155 -7.07 -1.10 -11.95
C ALA A 155 -7.42 -1.45 -10.49
N PHE A 156 -6.46 -1.35 -9.57
CA PHE A 156 -6.67 -1.59 -8.15
C PHE A 156 -7.50 -0.50 -7.47
N MET A 157 -7.43 0.75 -7.95
CA MET A 157 -8.32 1.83 -7.54
C MET A 157 -9.78 1.46 -7.81
N LEU A 158 -10.08 1.10 -9.06
CA LEU A 158 -11.43 0.81 -9.52
C LEU A 158 -11.98 -0.46 -8.86
N ALA A 159 -11.15 -1.49 -8.74
CA ALA A 159 -11.48 -2.76 -8.09
C ALA A 159 -11.38 -2.73 -6.54
N GLY A 160 -11.02 -1.59 -5.95
CA GLY A 160 -10.77 -1.44 -4.52
C GLY A 160 -12.02 -1.56 -3.64
N GLY A 161 -13.22 -1.59 -4.23
CA GLY A 161 -14.48 -1.87 -3.55
C GLY A 161 -15.29 -0.64 -3.16
N TYR A 162 -14.73 0.57 -3.28
CA TYR A 162 -15.47 1.83 -3.12
C TYR A 162 -16.19 2.23 -4.41
N PHE A 163 -15.49 2.33 -5.54
CA PHE A 163 -16.09 2.73 -6.83
C PHE A 163 -17.01 1.67 -7.45
N VAL A 164 -16.57 0.41 -7.42
CA VAL A 164 -17.32 -0.71 -7.99
C VAL A 164 -17.59 -1.74 -6.90
N GLN A 165 -18.86 -1.86 -6.51
CA GLN A 165 -19.30 -2.83 -5.50
C GLN A 165 -19.66 -4.19 -6.13
N HIS A 166 -20.32 -4.16 -7.30
CA HIS A 166 -20.73 -5.35 -8.05
C HIS A 166 -19.79 -5.59 -9.24
N ILE A 167 -18.69 -6.29 -8.97
CA ILE A 167 -17.75 -6.68 -10.02
C ILE A 167 -18.31 -7.91 -10.75
N PRO A 168 -18.40 -7.89 -12.09
CA PRO A 168 -18.83 -9.06 -12.86
C PRO A 168 -17.96 -10.30 -12.58
N PRO A 169 -18.53 -11.53 -12.62
CA PRO A 169 -17.80 -12.75 -12.26
C PRO A 169 -16.51 -12.97 -13.05
N PHE A 170 -16.45 -12.51 -14.30
CA PHE A 170 -15.29 -12.69 -15.18
C PHE A 170 -14.04 -11.90 -14.74
N ILE A 171 -14.20 -10.75 -14.07
CA ILE A 171 -13.09 -9.93 -13.52
C ILE A 171 -13.02 -10.00 -11.98
N GLY A 172 -13.93 -10.73 -11.33
CA GLY A 172 -14.01 -10.81 -9.86
C GLY A 172 -12.72 -11.25 -9.16
N TRP A 173 -11.83 -11.95 -9.85
CA TRP A 173 -10.53 -12.37 -9.34
C TRP A 173 -9.60 -11.19 -8.98
N VAL A 174 -9.70 -10.04 -9.66
CA VAL A 174 -8.85 -8.86 -9.43
C VAL A 174 -8.96 -8.35 -8.00
N LYS A 175 -10.16 -8.45 -7.41
CA LYS A 175 -10.43 -8.06 -6.01
C LYS A 175 -9.60 -8.86 -5.01
N TYR A 176 -9.28 -10.12 -5.32
CA TYR A 176 -8.51 -10.98 -4.43
C TYR A 176 -7.02 -10.74 -4.52
N ILE A 177 -6.52 -10.19 -5.64
CA ILE A 177 -5.12 -9.83 -5.85
C ILE A 177 -4.84 -8.39 -5.39
N SER A 178 -5.83 -7.52 -5.43
CA SER A 178 -5.71 -6.12 -5.01
C SER A 178 -5.55 -6.00 -3.50
N PHE A 179 -4.36 -5.57 -3.05
CA PHE A 179 -4.12 -5.21 -1.65
C PHE A 179 -5.08 -4.10 -1.19
N GLN A 180 -5.39 -3.13 -2.08
CA GLN A 180 -6.30 -2.01 -1.81
C GLN A 180 -7.69 -2.49 -1.38
N SER A 181 -8.21 -3.55 -2.02
CA SER A 181 -9.53 -4.08 -1.67
C SER A 181 -9.56 -4.70 -0.27
N HIS A 182 -8.48 -5.39 0.12
CA HIS A 182 -8.38 -5.99 1.45
C HIS A 182 -8.17 -4.93 2.53
N THR A 183 -7.34 -3.92 2.27
CA THR A 183 -7.12 -2.78 3.18
C THR A 183 -8.41 -2.02 3.41
N TYR A 184 -9.14 -1.66 2.36
CA TYR A 184 -10.43 -0.97 2.49
C TYR A 184 -11.45 -1.80 3.30
N LYS A 185 -11.53 -3.11 3.07
CA LYS A 185 -12.38 -4.00 3.89
C LYS A 185 -12.00 -3.94 5.37
N ILE A 186 -10.72 -4.05 5.70
CA ILE A 186 -10.25 -4.05 7.09
C ILE A 186 -10.58 -2.72 7.77
N LEU A 187 -10.28 -1.60 7.11
CA LEU A 187 -10.59 -0.27 7.63
C LEU A 187 -12.09 -0.10 7.87
N SER A 188 -12.93 -0.52 6.94
CA SER A 188 -14.39 -0.49 7.09
C SER A 188 -14.89 -1.38 8.24
N TYR A 189 -14.31 -2.57 8.44
CA TYR A 189 -14.66 -3.44 9.58
C TYR A 189 -14.26 -2.84 10.94
N ILE A 190 -13.13 -2.13 11.01
CA ILE A 190 -12.68 -1.49 12.26
C ILE A 190 -13.61 -0.32 12.63
N GLN A 191 -14.01 0.47 11.63
CA GLN A 191 -14.79 1.68 11.85
C GLN A 191 -16.29 1.41 12.03
N TYR A 192 -16.84 0.40 11.36
CA TYR A 192 -18.27 0.11 11.37
C TYR A 192 -18.58 -1.29 11.94
N ASP A 193 -19.30 -1.37 13.06
CA ASP A 193 -19.79 -2.64 13.61
C ASP A 193 -20.77 -3.37 12.65
N ASN A 194 -21.49 -2.60 11.82
CA ASN A 194 -22.44 -3.10 10.83
C ASN A 194 -21.82 -3.41 9.46
N ALA A 195 -20.49 -3.49 9.34
CA ALA A 195 -19.81 -3.71 8.06
C ALA A 195 -20.29 -4.98 7.31
N LYS A 196 -20.77 -6.01 8.02
CA LYS A 196 -21.37 -7.21 7.42
C LYS A 196 -22.66 -6.94 6.63
N LEU A 197 -23.42 -5.91 6.99
CA LEU A 197 -24.71 -5.57 6.36
C LEU A 197 -24.53 -4.82 5.03
N ARG A 198 -23.33 -4.31 4.71
CA ARG A 198 -23.03 -3.55 3.49
C ARG A 198 -22.40 -4.37 2.36
N GLY A 199 -22.68 -5.68 2.30
CA GLY A 199 -22.19 -6.54 1.22
C GLY A 199 -20.68 -6.83 1.25
N LEU A 200 -19.97 -6.44 2.31
CA LEU A 200 -18.60 -6.89 2.56
C LEU A 200 -18.67 -8.32 3.09
N HIS A 201 -18.52 -9.29 2.18
CA HIS A 201 -18.46 -10.70 2.53
C HIS A 201 -17.03 -11.11 2.93
N GLY A 202 -16.93 -11.87 4.03
CA GLY A 202 -15.68 -12.39 4.58
C GLY A 202 -15.19 -11.61 5.80
N GLY A 203 -14.87 -12.29 6.90
CA GLY A 203 -14.45 -11.64 8.14
C GLY A 203 -13.09 -10.90 8.02
N PRO A 204 -12.81 -9.96 8.94
CA PRO A 204 -11.59 -9.14 8.91
C PRO A 204 -10.31 -9.99 8.95
N THR A 205 -10.35 -11.13 9.65
CA THR A 205 -9.22 -12.06 9.77
C THR A 205 -8.77 -12.63 8.43
N LYS A 206 -9.70 -12.90 7.50
CA LYS A 206 -9.38 -13.40 6.16
C LYS A 206 -8.64 -12.35 5.34
N SER A 207 -9.07 -11.09 5.41
CA SER A 207 -8.43 -9.98 4.70
C SER A 207 -7.04 -9.68 5.27
N VAL A 208 -6.88 -9.70 6.60
CA VAL A 208 -5.57 -9.51 7.25
C VAL A 208 -4.61 -10.63 6.86
N LEU A 209 -5.07 -11.88 6.89
CA LEU A 209 -4.26 -13.02 6.50
C LEU A 209 -3.89 -12.95 5.00
N ALA A 210 -4.83 -12.56 4.14
CA ALA A 210 -4.55 -12.36 2.71
C ALA A 210 -3.48 -11.29 2.48
N LEU A 211 -3.56 -10.14 3.15
CA LEU A 211 -2.52 -9.11 3.09
C LEU A 211 -1.18 -9.62 3.60
N ALA A 212 -1.14 -10.34 4.72
CA ALA A 212 0.10 -10.91 5.24
C ALA A 212 0.75 -11.89 4.25
N ILE A 213 -0.06 -12.74 3.60
CA ILE A 213 0.41 -13.64 2.54
C ILE A 213 0.93 -12.84 1.35
N MET A 214 0.22 -11.79 0.92
CA MET A 214 0.64 -10.92 -0.18
C MET A 214 2.00 -10.24 0.09
N VAL A 215 2.23 -9.75 1.31
CA VAL A 215 3.50 -9.16 1.72
C VAL A 215 4.64 -10.14 1.45
N VAL A 216 4.51 -11.40 1.86
CA VAL A 216 5.55 -12.42 1.63
C VAL A 216 5.64 -12.80 0.16
N ALA A 217 4.50 -13.06 -0.48
CA ALA A 217 4.43 -13.50 -1.87
C ALA A 217 5.08 -12.50 -2.83
N TYR A 218 4.79 -11.20 -2.70
CA TYR A 218 5.38 -10.17 -3.55
C TYR A 218 6.88 -10.04 -3.34
N ARG A 219 7.40 -10.23 -2.11
CA ARG A 219 8.85 -10.21 -1.87
C ARG A 219 9.56 -11.39 -2.53
N VAL A 220 8.95 -12.57 -2.48
CA VAL A 220 9.47 -13.76 -3.17
C VAL A 220 9.45 -13.55 -4.69
N VAL A 221 8.34 -13.04 -5.24
CA VAL A 221 8.23 -12.74 -6.68
C VAL A 221 9.29 -11.71 -7.11
N ALA A 222 9.43 -10.60 -6.38
CA ALA A 222 10.44 -9.59 -6.66
C ALA A 222 11.86 -10.17 -6.61
N TYR A 223 12.16 -10.98 -5.59
CA TYR A 223 13.47 -11.63 -5.47
C TYR A 223 13.75 -12.59 -6.64
N THR A 224 12.78 -13.41 -7.04
CA THR A 224 12.95 -14.33 -8.17
C THR A 224 13.09 -13.59 -9.51
N ALA A 225 12.36 -12.49 -9.70
CA ALA A 225 12.50 -11.62 -10.87
C ALA A 225 13.90 -11.00 -10.93
N LEU A 226 14.40 -10.48 -9.79
CA LEU A 226 15.74 -9.91 -9.69
C LEU A 226 16.83 -10.96 -9.94
N ARG A 227 16.65 -12.20 -9.46
CA ARG A 227 17.58 -13.31 -9.70
C ARG A 227 17.68 -13.68 -11.19
N ARG A 228 16.58 -13.52 -11.94
CA ARG A 228 16.51 -13.79 -13.38
C ARG A 228 17.15 -12.71 -14.25
N MET A 229 17.55 -11.56 -13.69
CA MET A 229 18.35 -10.59 -14.43
C MET A 229 19.64 -11.26 -14.91
N LYS A 230 19.77 -11.39 -16.23
CA LYS A 230 21.03 -11.78 -16.87
C LYS A 230 22.02 -10.64 -16.69
N ILE A 231 23.17 -10.97 -16.13
CA ILE A 231 24.37 -10.14 -16.16
C ILE A 231 24.86 -10.23 -17.61
N SER A 232 24.31 -9.41 -18.50
CA SER A 232 24.98 -9.18 -19.77
C SER A 232 26.09 -8.18 -19.48
N ALA A 233 27.32 -8.71 -19.47
CA ALA A 233 28.55 -7.94 -19.46
C ALA A 233 28.63 -7.05 -20.70
#